data_AF-A0A3B8R095-F1
#
_entry.id   AF-A0A3B8R095-F1
#
_cell.length_a   1.000
_cell.length_b   1.000
_cell.length_c   1.000
_cell.angle_alpha   90.00
_cell.angle_beta   90.00
_cell.angle_gamma   90.00
#
_symmetry.space_group_name_H-M   'P 1'
#
loop_
_entity.id
_entity.type
_entity.pdbx_description
1 polymer ?
#
loop_
_entity_poly.entity_id
_entity_poly.type
_entity_poly.pdbx_seq_one_letter_code
_entity_poly.pdbx_strand_id
1 'polypeptide(L)'
;MCWRWRNIPKPIIAEVQGKVIAGGLMLIWVCDMIIASDDASFSDPVVAFGVNGVEYFAHPWEVGVRKAKEMLFTGEAISAEDAKSFGMVNHVVPRAELTEFTTDMAEHIAQRPSFGLKLAKQSVNQM
;
A
#
# COMPACT_ATOMS: atom_id res chain seq x y z
N MET A 1 6.54 5.26 13.54
CA MET A 1 5.44 4.26 13.68
C MET A 1 5.56 3.17 12.62
N CYS A 2 5.63 3.56 11.34
CA CYS A 2 5.68 2.70 10.14
C CYS A 2 6.62 1.49 10.22
N TRP A 3 7.86 1.67 10.67
CA TRP A 3 8.83 0.59 10.82
C TRP A 3 8.40 -0.52 11.80
N ARG A 4 7.62 -0.19 12.84
CA ARG A 4 7.11 -1.21 13.76
C ARG A 4 6.03 -2.06 13.10
N TRP A 5 5.17 -1.45 12.28
CA TRP A 5 4.11 -2.16 11.56
C TRP A 5 4.69 -3.03 10.44
N ARG A 6 5.61 -2.49 9.63
CA ARG A 6 6.33 -3.26 8.60
C ARG A 6 7.01 -4.51 9.16
N ASN A 7 7.54 -4.45 10.38
CA ASN A 7 8.29 -5.55 11.00
C ASN A 7 7.48 -6.44 11.96
N ILE A 8 6.15 -6.27 12.05
CA ILE A 8 5.31 -7.19 12.84
C ILE A 8 5.35 -8.60 12.24
N PRO A 9 5.38 -9.67 13.06
CA PRO A 9 5.51 -11.05 12.59
C PRO A 9 4.26 -11.62 11.92
N LYS A 10 3.17 -10.85 11.81
CA LYS A 10 1.91 -11.25 11.17
C LYS A 10 1.75 -10.51 9.83
N PRO A 11 1.13 -11.15 8.82
CA PRO A 11 0.68 -10.46 7.62
C PRO A 11 -0.29 -9.33 7.95
N ILE A 12 -0.21 -8.24 7.20
CA ILE A 12 -1.06 -7.06 7.33
C ILE A 12 -1.61 -6.74 5.94
N ILE A 13 -2.94 -6.63 5.83
CA ILE A 13 -3.63 -6.25 4.60
C ILE A 13 -4.27 -4.88 4.84
N ALA A 14 -4.03 -3.94 3.93
CA ALA A 14 -4.74 -2.67 3.90
C ALA A 14 -5.98 -2.80 3.01
N GLU A 15 -7.14 -2.50 3.59
CA GLU A 15 -8.38 -2.25 2.86
C GLU A 15 -8.49 -0.74 2.61
N VAL A 16 -8.70 -0.33 1.36
CA VAL A 16 -8.56 1.08 0.98
C VAL A 16 -9.68 1.53 0.05
N GLN A 17 -10.29 2.68 0.35
CA GLN A 17 -11.34 3.29 -0.47
C GLN A 17 -11.24 4.81 -0.52
N GLY A 18 -11.75 5.39 -1.60
CA GLY A 18 -11.77 6.84 -1.80
C GLY A 18 -10.37 7.47 -1.85
N LYS A 19 -10.22 8.66 -1.27
CA LYS A 19 -9.00 9.45 -1.42
C LYS A 19 -7.96 9.11 -0.36
N VAL A 20 -6.80 8.63 -0.82
CA VAL A 20 -5.63 8.35 0.00
C VAL A 20 -4.56 9.39 -0.31
N ILE A 21 -4.24 10.21 0.68
CA ILE A 21 -3.40 11.39 0.47
C ILE A 21 -2.27 11.40 1.50
N ALA A 22 -1.04 11.59 1.03
CA ALA A 22 0.17 11.79 1.84
C ALA A 22 0.30 10.77 2.99
N GLY A 23 -0.07 11.13 4.22
CA GLY A 23 -0.02 10.23 5.37
C GLY A 23 -0.82 8.94 5.20
N GLY A 24 -1.90 8.95 4.41
CA GLY A 24 -2.61 7.72 4.06
C GLY A 24 -1.72 6.72 3.31
N LEU A 25 -0.86 7.19 2.41
CA LEU A 25 0.09 6.36 1.69
C LEU A 25 1.10 5.72 2.64
N MET A 26 1.55 6.46 3.65
CA MET A 26 2.46 5.92 4.67
C MET A 26 1.81 4.79 5.49
N LEU A 27 0.50 4.83 5.71
CA LEU A 27 -0.22 3.79 6.45
C LEU A 27 -0.44 2.52 5.62
N ILE A 28 -0.60 2.64 4.31
CA ILE A 28 -0.86 1.48 3.44
C ILE A 28 0.44 0.84 2.94
N TRP A 29 1.50 1.60 2.66
CA TRP A 29 2.79 1.07 2.17
C TRP A 29 3.61 0.33 3.23
N VAL A 30 3.14 0.32 4.48
CA VAL A 30 3.72 -0.52 5.54
C VAL A 30 3.02 -1.87 5.65
N CYS A 31 1.85 -2.00 5.02
CA CYS A 31 1.12 -3.27 4.93
C CYS A 31 1.78 -4.16 3.87
N ASP A 32 1.59 -5.47 4.00
CA ASP A 32 2.19 -6.45 3.09
C ASP A 32 1.36 -6.58 1.80
N MET A 33 0.07 -6.26 1.87
CA MET A 33 -0.86 -6.27 0.74
C MET A 33 -1.81 -5.07 0.82
N ILE A 34 -2.19 -4.55 -0.34
CA ILE A 34 -3.17 -3.49 -0.49
C ILE A 34 -4.29 -3.96 -1.41
N ILE A 35 -5.52 -3.90 -0.91
CA ILE A 35 -6.76 -4.15 -1.67
C ILE A 35 -7.52 -2.84 -1.70
N ALA A 36 -7.79 -2.35 -2.90
CA ALA A 36 -8.42 -1.05 -3.11
C ALA A 36 -9.81 -1.20 -3.75
N SER A 37 -10.72 -0.29 -3.43
CA SER A 37 -11.93 -0.12 -4.24
C SER A 37 -11.61 0.55 -5.59
N ASP A 38 -12.47 0.32 -6.56
CA ASP A 38 -12.48 0.96 -7.87
C ASP A 38 -12.56 2.50 -7.81
N ASP A 39 -13.16 3.06 -6.76
CA ASP A 39 -13.23 4.51 -6.51
C ASP A 39 -12.03 5.08 -5.72
N ALA A 40 -11.00 4.27 -5.46
CA ALA A 40 -9.82 4.74 -4.74
C ALA A 40 -8.87 5.57 -5.63
N SER A 41 -8.23 6.56 -5.03
CA SER A 41 -7.22 7.41 -5.67
C SER A 41 -6.08 7.74 -4.71
N PHE A 42 -4.86 7.81 -5.23
CA PHE A 42 -3.63 7.91 -4.44
C PHE A 42 -2.82 9.14 -4.86
N SER A 43 -2.49 10.04 -3.93
CA SER A 43 -1.71 11.26 -4.22
C SER A 43 -0.78 11.63 -3.08
N ASP A 44 0.39 12.19 -3.40
CA ASP A 44 1.30 12.76 -2.40
C ASP A 44 1.72 14.20 -2.78
N PRO A 45 0.90 15.21 -2.42
CA PRO A 45 1.16 16.61 -2.76
C PRO A 45 2.13 17.29 -1.78
N VAL A 46 2.88 16.55 -0.96
CA VAL A 46 3.73 17.12 0.12
C VAL A 46 4.79 18.12 -0.35
N VAL A 47 5.27 17.98 -1.59
CA VAL A 47 6.25 18.91 -2.18
C VAL A 47 5.67 20.32 -2.28
N ALA A 48 4.35 20.47 -2.52
CA ALA A 48 3.69 21.77 -2.54
C ALA A 48 3.70 22.47 -1.17
N PHE A 49 3.87 21.71 -0.08
CA PHE A 49 4.01 22.22 1.28
C PHE A 49 5.48 22.43 1.69
N GLY A 50 6.43 22.26 0.77
CA GLY A 50 7.86 22.43 1.03
C GLY A 50 8.49 21.30 1.86
N VAL A 51 7.84 20.14 1.94
CA VAL A 51 8.32 18.98 2.70
C VAL A 51 8.37 17.72 1.83
N ASN A 52 9.23 16.77 2.16
CA ASN A 52 9.30 15.49 1.47
C ASN A 52 9.83 14.38 2.38
N GLY A 53 9.25 13.19 2.31
CA GLY A 53 9.83 11.96 2.86
C GLY A 53 10.14 11.94 4.36
N VAL A 54 9.33 12.61 5.19
CA VAL A 54 9.70 12.89 6.58
C VAL A 54 9.60 11.66 7.50
N GLU A 55 8.75 10.66 7.20
CA GLU A 55 8.54 9.51 8.10
C GLU A 55 8.67 8.12 7.45
N TYR A 56 8.19 7.92 6.22
CA TYR A 56 8.32 6.66 5.49
C TYR A 56 8.28 6.91 3.98
N PHE A 57 9.43 6.75 3.31
CA PHE A 57 9.58 7.06 1.89
C PHE A 57 9.71 5.76 1.06
N ALA A 58 8.58 5.23 0.61
CA ALA A 58 8.52 4.00 -0.20
C ALA A 58 8.26 4.22 -1.69
N HIS A 59 7.98 5.46 -2.13
CA HIS A 59 7.56 5.79 -3.50
C HIS A 59 8.29 5.03 -4.63
N PRO A 60 9.64 4.94 -4.66
CA PRO A 60 10.32 4.28 -5.77
C PRO A 60 10.09 2.76 -5.82
N TRP A 61 9.78 2.15 -4.67
CA TRP A 61 9.48 0.71 -4.55
C TRP A 61 8.04 0.39 -4.94
N GLU A 62 7.13 1.34 -4.72
CA GLU A 62 5.69 1.16 -4.95
C GLU A 62 5.29 1.42 -6.40
N VAL A 63 5.84 2.48 -7.01
CA VAL A 63 5.46 2.89 -8.38
C VAL A 63 6.63 3.05 -9.34
N GLY A 64 7.86 2.77 -8.89
CA GLY A 64 9.07 3.00 -9.68
C GLY A 64 9.56 4.45 -9.66
N VAL A 65 10.86 4.65 -9.93
CA VAL A 65 11.55 5.94 -9.76
C VAL A 65 10.94 7.07 -10.61
N ARG A 66 10.51 6.79 -11.85
CA ARG A 66 9.98 7.82 -12.76
C ARG A 66 8.60 8.27 -12.33
N LYS A 67 7.68 7.33 -12.08
CA LYS A 67 6.32 7.66 -11.66
C LYS A 67 6.30 8.29 -10.27
N ALA A 68 7.17 7.84 -9.36
CA ALA A 68 7.36 8.47 -8.05
C ALA A 68 7.69 9.96 -8.16
N LYS A 69 8.61 10.33 -9.06
CA LYS A 69 8.96 11.74 -9.30
C LYS A 69 7.79 12.52 -9.89
N GLU A 70 7.09 11.96 -10.86
CA GLU A 70 5.91 12.58 -11.47
C GLU A 70 4.83 12.87 -10.42
N MET A 71 4.48 11.85 -9.61
CA MET A 71 3.51 11.97 -8.51
C MET A 71 3.91 13.04 -7.50
N LEU A 72 5.17 13.06 -7.08
CA LEU A 72 5.68 14.04 -6.10
C LEU A 72 5.79 15.45 -6.66
N PHE A 73 6.20 15.61 -7.92
CA PHE A 73 6.44 16.93 -8.52
C PHE A 73 5.13 17.60 -8.94
N THR A 74 4.14 16.81 -9.34
CA THR A 74 2.83 17.33 -9.79
C THR A 74 1.80 17.35 -8.65
N GLY A 75 1.92 16.46 -7.67
CA GLY A 75 0.89 16.21 -6.66
C GLY A 75 -0.38 15.57 -7.23
N GLU A 76 -0.37 15.14 -8.49
CA GLU A 76 -1.54 14.54 -9.14
C GLU A 76 -1.86 13.16 -8.57
N ALA A 77 -3.15 12.84 -8.54
CA ALA A 77 -3.62 11.56 -8.08
C ALA A 77 -3.53 10.50 -9.19
N ILE A 78 -3.15 9.29 -8.82
CA ILE A 78 -3.28 8.10 -9.66
C ILE A 78 -4.53 7.30 -9.26
N SER A 79 -5.15 6.63 -10.23
CA SER A 79 -6.31 5.78 -9.98
C SER A 79 -5.93 4.44 -9.31
N ALA A 80 -6.91 3.72 -8.78
CA ALA A 80 -6.71 2.37 -8.27
C ALA A 80 -6.17 1.39 -9.33
N GLU A 81 -6.65 1.48 -10.57
CA GLU A 81 -6.17 0.63 -11.66
C GLU A 81 -4.74 0.98 -12.08
N ASP A 82 -4.38 2.26 -12.13
CA ASP A 82 -2.99 2.67 -12.38
C ASP A 82 -2.08 2.13 -11.27
N ALA A 83 -2.47 2.31 -10.01
CA ALA A 83 -1.76 1.81 -8.85
C ALA A 83 -1.53 0.29 -8.91
N LYS A 84 -2.53 -0.47 -9.35
CA LYS A 84 -2.42 -1.92 -9.59
C LYS A 84 -1.45 -2.24 -10.71
N SER A 85 -1.50 -1.50 -11.82
CA SER A 85 -0.60 -1.70 -12.96
C SER A 85 0.87 -1.46 -12.60
N PHE A 86 1.16 -0.57 -11.64
CA PHE A 86 2.50 -0.33 -11.14
C PHE A 86 2.99 -1.35 -10.11
N GLY A 87 2.09 -2.17 -9.57
CA GLY A 87 2.39 -3.15 -8.52
C GLY A 87 2.22 -2.64 -7.08
N MET A 88 1.79 -1.38 -6.89
CA MET A 88 1.50 -0.81 -5.57
C MET A 88 0.25 -1.45 -4.94
N VAL A 89 -0.78 -1.73 -5.75
CA VAL A 89 -2.03 -2.34 -5.28
C VAL A 89 -2.11 -3.78 -5.80
N ASN A 90 -2.43 -4.73 -4.92
CA ASN A 90 -2.54 -6.14 -5.30
C ASN A 90 -3.85 -6.41 -6.06
N HIS A 91 -4.96 -5.87 -5.55
CA HIS A 91 -6.29 -6.09 -6.10
C HIS A 91 -7.12 -4.81 -6.08
N VAL A 92 -7.90 -4.63 -7.15
CA VAL A 92 -8.93 -3.58 -7.26
C VAL A 92 -10.25 -4.29 -7.43
N VAL A 93 -11.22 -3.94 -6.60
CA VAL A 93 -12.55 -4.57 -6.56
C VAL A 93 -13.64 -3.49 -6.45
N PRO A 94 -14.90 -3.77 -6.83
CA PRO A 94 -15.98 -2.83 -6.60
C PRO A 94 -16.08 -2.45 -5.12
N ARG A 95 -16.36 -1.17 -4.83
CA ARG A 95 -16.47 -0.68 -3.44
C ARG A 95 -17.40 -1.52 -2.55
N ALA A 96 -18.47 -2.08 -3.10
CA ALA A 96 -19.43 -2.90 -2.35
C ALA A 96 -18.85 -4.26 -1.91
N GLU A 97 -17.84 -4.78 -2.62
CA GLU A 97 -17.22 -6.08 -2.39
C GLU A 97 -15.91 -5.98 -1.60
N LEU A 98 -15.42 -4.76 -1.36
CA LEU A 98 -14.10 -4.49 -0.80
C LEU A 98 -13.83 -5.24 0.52
N THR A 99 -14.76 -5.17 1.47
CA THR A 99 -14.61 -5.80 2.78
C THR A 99 -14.72 -7.32 2.73
N GLU A 100 -15.65 -7.85 1.94
CA GLU A 100 -15.83 -9.29 1.75
C GLU A 100 -14.56 -9.90 1.14
N PHE A 101 -14.11 -9.36 0.00
CA PHE A 101 -12.91 -9.83 -0.69
C PHE A 101 -11.65 -9.76 0.21
N THR A 102 -11.50 -8.68 0.98
CA THR A 102 -10.36 -8.52 1.89
C THR A 102 -10.39 -9.54 3.03
N THR A 103 -11.58 -9.80 3.58
CA THR A 103 -11.75 -10.78 4.67
C THR A 103 -11.49 -12.19 4.17
N ASP A 104 -12.04 -12.58 3.03
CA ASP A 104 -11.81 -13.89 2.42
C ASP A 104 -10.32 -14.15 2.15
N MET A 105 -9.61 -13.14 1.66
CA MET A 105 -8.16 -13.20 1.47
C MET A 105 -7.42 -13.39 2.81
N ALA A 106 -7.82 -12.64 3.85
CA ALA A 106 -7.22 -12.74 5.17
C ALA A 106 -7.46 -14.12 5.79
N GLU A 107 -8.67 -14.67 5.67
CA GLU A 107 -9.03 -16.01 6.14
C GLU A 107 -8.24 -17.09 5.41
N HIS A 108 -8.08 -16.94 4.09
CA HIS A 108 -7.26 -17.85 3.29
C HIS A 108 -5.78 -17.85 3.74
N ILE A 109 -5.22 -16.67 4.01
CA ILE A 109 -3.85 -16.53 4.52
C ILE A 109 -3.73 -17.10 5.93
N ALA A 110 -4.75 -16.93 6.78
CA ALA A 110 -4.76 -17.44 8.15
C ALA A 110 -4.66 -18.97 8.25
N GLN A 111 -5.01 -19.70 7.19
CA GLN A 111 -4.84 -21.16 7.11
C GLN A 111 -3.38 -21.60 6.96
N ARG A 112 -2.44 -20.68 6.67
CA ARG A 112 -1.02 -21.01 6.45
C ARG A 112 -0.25 -21.10 7.76
N PRO A 113 0.82 -21.91 7.83
CA PRO A 113 1.66 -22.01 9.02
C PRO A 113 2.21 -20.64 9.44
N SER A 114 1.91 -20.21 10.66
CA SER A 114 2.27 -18.87 11.17
C SER A 114 3.76 -18.58 11.12
N PHE A 115 4.60 -19.59 11.38
CA PHE A 115 6.04 -19.47 11.26
C PHE A 115 6.50 -19.26 9.81
N GLY A 116 5.87 -19.95 8.85
CA GLY A 116 6.15 -19.77 7.43
C GLY A 116 5.80 -18.37 6.93
N LEU A 117 4.63 -17.86 7.34
CA LEU A 117 4.20 -16.48 7.02
C LEU A 117 5.18 -15.44 7.57
N LYS A 118 5.60 -15.61 8.84
CA LYS A 118 6.60 -14.73 9.47
C LYS A 118 7.91 -14.72 8.68
N LEU A 119 8.43 -15.89 8.35
CA LEU A 119 9.69 -15.99 7.60
C LEU A 119 9.58 -15.38 6.21
N ALA A 120 8.49 -15.66 5.49
CA ALA A 120 8.25 -15.09 4.15
C ALA A 120 8.26 -13.55 4.19
N LYS A 121 7.51 -12.96 5.12
CA LYS A 121 7.49 -11.51 5.34
C LYS A 121 8.88 -10.96 5.67
N GLN A 122 9.61 -11.61 6.58
CA GLN A 122 10.95 -11.19 6.96
C GLN A 122 11.94 -11.24 5.78
N SER A 123 11.88 -12.30 4.97
CA SER A 123 12.74 -12.46 3.80
C SER A 123 12.51 -11.38 2.75
N VAL A 124 11.24 -11.04 2.46
CA VAL A 124 10.91 -9.97 1.50
C VAL A 124 11.32 -8.60 2.04
N ASN A 125 11.11 -8.33 3.33
CA ASN A 125 11.40 -7.02 3.92
C ASN A 125 12.90 -6.72 4.11
N GLN A 126 13.76 -7.75 4.08
CA GLN A 126 15.22 -7.62 4.29
C GLN A 126 16.04 -7.73 3.01
N MET A 127 15.40 -8.03 1.87
CA MET A 127 16.01 -7.87 0.54
C MET A 127 16.08 -6.39 0.18
#